data_AF-A0A521JV53-F1
#
_entry.id   AF-A0A521JV53-F1
#
_cell.length_a   1.000
_cell.length_b   1.000
_cell.length_c   1.000
_cell.angle_alpha   90.00
_cell.angle_beta   90.00
_cell.angle_gamma   90.00
#
_symmetry.space_group_name_H-M   'P 1'
#
loop_
_entity.id
_entity.type
_entity.pdbx_description
1 polymer ?
#
loop_
_entity_poly.entity_id
_entity_poly.type
_entity_poly.pdbx_seq_one_letter_code
_entity_poly.pdbx_strand_id
1 'polypeptide(L)'
;MLSYCPRKSWGTNPTQEMRRADEWMKAIKSGAGPGRSPTSPYPVIARRMRELARDDAAIGAVLRSAPAPVLVPVPRSSLPPPEPYFWPARELSRALVSAGYGTEVMTLLVRVRAVAKRAFGGARDFEEQAGSLGVTAAFPPDQPIVLVDD
;
A
#
# COMPACT_ATOMS: atom_id res chain seq x y z
N MET A 1 13.81 5.55 10.45
CA MET A 1 12.62 5.94 9.66
C MET A 1 12.99 5.81 8.19
N LEU A 2 12.34 4.93 7.41
CA LEU A 2 12.62 4.80 5.97
C LEU A 2 11.82 5.88 5.24
N SER A 3 12.47 7.00 4.90
CA SER A 3 11.88 8.03 4.05
C SER A 3 12.40 7.86 2.62
N TYR A 4 11.52 7.71 1.65
CA TYR A 4 11.91 7.60 0.25
C TYR A 4 12.19 8.99 -0.34
N CYS A 5 13.42 9.19 -0.79
CA CYS A 5 13.79 10.35 -1.60
C CYS A 5 13.80 9.95 -3.08
N PRO A 6 13.04 10.63 -3.98
CA PRO A 6 13.09 10.35 -5.41
C PRO A 6 14.50 10.47 -5.99
N ARG A 7 14.89 9.57 -6.91
CA ARG A 7 16.24 9.59 -7.50
C ARG A 7 16.63 10.92 -8.16
N LYS A 8 15.65 11.63 -8.73
CA LYS A 8 15.83 12.98 -9.32
C LYS A 8 16.30 14.03 -8.32
N SER A 9 16.15 13.74 -7.02
CA SER A 9 16.53 14.60 -5.90
C SER A 9 17.81 14.10 -5.22
N TRP A 10 18.46 13.06 -5.76
CA TRP A 10 19.72 12.58 -5.24
C TRP A 10 20.85 13.50 -5.72
N GLY A 11 21.74 13.89 -4.81
CA GLY A 11 23.03 14.42 -5.21
C GLY A 11 23.89 13.36 -5.92
N THR A 12 25.08 13.75 -6.37
CA THR A 12 26.03 12.86 -7.06
C THR A 12 26.43 11.63 -6.23
N ASN A 13 26.39 11.72 -4.90
CA ASN A 13 26.67 10.61 -3.99
C ASN A 13 25.48 10.35 -3.05
N PRO A 14 24.56 9.42 -3.40
CA PRO A 14 23.46 9.07 -2.51
C PRO A 14 23.97 8.36 -1.26
N THR A 15 23.29 8.56 -0.12
CA THR A 15 23.62 7.87 1.13
C THR A 15 23.25 6.38 1.05
N GLN A 16 23.78 5.57 1.98
CA GLN A 16 23.42 4.16 2.08
C GLN A 16 21.92 3.98 2.38
N GLU A 17 21.34 4.86 3.19
CA GLU A 17 19.90 4.84 3.50
C GLU A 17 19.05 5.12 2.26
N MET A 18 19.45 6.08 1.42
CA MET A 18 18.75 6.38 0.16
C MET A 18 18.79 5.20 -0.81
N ARG A 19 19.95 4.52 -0.93
CA ARG A 19 20.08 3.30 -1.74
C ARG A 19 19.17 2.18 -1.21
N ARG A 20 19.19 1.94 0.10
CA ARG A 20 18.36 0.93 0.76
C ARG A 20 16.86 1.22 0.59
N ALA A 21 16.44 2.49 0.70
CA ALA A 21 15.06 2.89 0.46
C ALA A 21 14.63 2.63 -1.00
N ASP A 22 15.48 2.90 -1.99
CA ASP A 22 15.19 2.60 -3.40
C ASP A 22 15.09 1.09 -3.67
N GLU A 23 15.94 0.27 -3.03
CA GLU A 23 15.85 -1.19 -3.12
C GLU A 23 14.53 -1.72 -2.54
N TRP A 24 14.10 -1.21 -1.39
CA TRP A 24 12.81 -1.56 -0.81
C TRP A 24 11.64 -1.09 -1.67
N MET A 25 11.71 0.11 -2.23
CA MET A 25 10.68 0.61 -3.15
C MET A 25 10.57 -0.24 -4.42
N LYS A 26 11.70 -0.67 -4.99
CA LYS A 26 11.72 -1.61 -6.12
C LYS A 26 11.08 -2.93 -5.71
N ALA A 27 11.45 -3.44 -4.53
CA ALA A 27 10.95 -4.70 -4.02
C ALA A 27 9.43 -4.71 -3.85
N ILE A 28 8.88 -3.67 -3.23
CA ILE A 28 7.43 -3.48 -3.06
C ILE A 28 6.77 -3.46 -4.45
N LYS A 29 7.27 -2.64 -5.38
CA LYS A 29 6.66 -2.50 -6.71
C LYS A 29 6.77 -3.73 -7.61
N SER A 30 7.73 -4.62 -7.37
CA SER A 30 7.92 -5.84 -8.17
C SER A 30 7.46 -7.11 -7.47
N GLY A 31 7.13 -7.07 -6.17
CA GLY A 31 6.77 -8.25 -5.37
C GLY A 31 7.94 -9.18 -5.05
N ALA A 32 9.15 -8.84 -5.47
CA ALA A 32 10.38 -9.59 -5.17
C ALA A 32 11.12 -8.86 -4.06
N GLY A 33 11.79 -9.56 -3.15
CA GLY A 33 12.49 -8.92 -2.04
C GLY A 33 13.62 -7.98 -2.46
N PRO A 34 14.12 -7.12 -1.55
CA PRO A 34 15.27 -6.25 -1.81
C PRO A 34 16.46 -7.05 -2.36
N GLY A 35 17.16 -6.51 -3.34
CA GLY A 35 18.27 -7.21 -3.99
C GLY A 35 17.85 -8.42 -4.84
N ARG A 36 16.58 -8.50 -5.30
CA ARG A 36 16.01 -9.66 -6.02
C ARG A 36 15.95 -10.94 -5.18
N SER A 37 15.85 -10.80 -3.87
CA SER A 37 15.56 -11.95 -3.00
C SER A 37 14.22 -12.60 -3.40
N PRO A 38 14.12 -13.94 -3.43
CA PRO A 38 12.86 -14.62 -3.72
C PRO A 38 11.79 -14.37 -2.64
N THR A 39 12.17 -13.84 -1.48
CA THR A 39 11.27 -13.59 -0.38
C THR A 39 10.47 -12.30 -0.59
N SER A 40 9.15 -12.41 -0.57
CA SER A 40 8.24 -11.26 -0.61
C SER A 40 8.56 -10.21 0.47
N PRO A 41 8.53 -8.91 0.15
CA PRO A 41 8.80 -7.85 1.13
C PRO A 41 7.65 -7.66 2.13
N TYR A 42 6.43 -8.07 1.79
CA TYR A 42 5.22 -7.72 2.55
C TYR A 42 5.14 -8.33 3.95
N PRO A 43 5.55 -9.60 4.20
CA PRO A 43 5.62 -10.15 5.56
C PRO A 43 6.56 -9.35 6.47
N VAL A 44 7.67 -8.85 5.92
CA VAL A 44 8.63 -8.03 6.68
C VAL A 44 8.01 -6.68 7.03
N ILE A 45 7.29 -6.06 6.09
CA ILE A 45 6.57 -4.80 6.31
C ILE A 45 5.48 -4.99 7.36
N ALA A 46 4.67 -6.04 7.26
CA ALA A 46 3.60 -6.34 8.22
C ALA A 46 4.16 -6.57 9.64
N ARG A 47 5.29 -7.28 9.77
CA ARG A 47 6.00 -7.42 11.06
C ARG A 47 6.49 -6.07 11.60
N ARG A 48 7.02 -5.20 10.73
CA ARG A 48 7.49 -3.87 11.18
C ARG A 48 6.33 -2.97 11.60
N MET A 49 5.20 -3.03 10.89
CA MET A 49 3.97 -2.34 11.29
C MET A 49 3.51 -2.81 12.67
N ARG A 50 3.68 -4.10 12.99
CA ARG A 50 3.40 -4.62 14.34
C ARG A 50 4.25 -4.02 15.43
N GLU A 51 5.54 -3.86 15.17
CA GLU A 51 6.46 -3.20 16.10
C GLU A 51 6.05 -1.74 16.27
N LEU A 52 5.80 -1.01 15.17
CA LEU A 52 5.35 0.38 15.21
C LEU A 52 4.03 0.56 15.95
N ALA A 53 3.06 -0.34 15.77
CA ALA A 53 1.77 -0.27 16.44
C ALA A 53 1.84 -0.49 17.96
N ARG A 54 2.96 -0.98 18.49
CA ARG A 54 3.22 -1.04 19.94
C ARG A 54 3.68 0.31 20.47
N ASP A 55 4.47 1.02 19.66
CA ASP A 55 5.10 2.29 20.03
C ASP A 55 4.22 3.51 19.67
N ASP A 56 3.28 3.34 18.73
CA ASP A 56 2.36 4.38 18.26
C ASP A 56 0.90 4.01 18.59
N ALA A 57 0.30 4.78 19.48
CA ALA A 57 -1.07 4.56 19.96
C ALA A 57 -2.13 4.74 18.87
N ALA A 58 -1.91 5.63 17.90
CA ALA A 58 -2.87 5.90 16.83
C ALA A 58 -2.89 4.75 15.82
N ILE A 59 -1.71 4.30 15.36
CA ILE A 59 -1.58 3.12 14.51
C ILE A 59 -2.12 1.89 15.24
N GLY A 60 -1.78 1.76 16.53
CA GLY A 60 -2.28 0.71 17.38
C GLY A 60 -3.80 0.66 17.51
N ALA A 61 -4.45 1.81 17.67
CA ALA A 61 -5.91 1.92 17.79
C ALA A 61 -6.63 1.52 16.50
N VAL A 62 -6.13 1.95 15.33
CA VAL A 62 -6.71 1.59 14.03
C VAL A 62 -6.59 0.08 13.79
N LEU A 63 -5.38 -0.46 13.97
CA LEU A 63 -5.07 -1.85 13.64
C LEU A 63 -5.63 -2.87 14.63
N ARG A 64 -5.95 -2.45 15.87
CA ARG A 64 -6.54 -3.30 16.93
C ARG A 64 -7.95 -2.87 17.30
N SER A 65 -8.63 -2.14 16.43
CA SER A 65 -10.01 -1.72 16.67
C SER A 65 -10.94 -2.92 16.88
N ALA A 66 -12.00 -2.71 17.67
CA ALA A 66 -13.06 -3.69 17.91
C ALA A 66 -14.40 -3.06 17.46
N PRO A 67 -15.09 -3.64 16.47
CA PRO A 67 -14.73 -4.85 15.75
C PRO A 67 -13.49 -4.65 14.86
N ALA A 68 -12.75 -5.73 14.60
CA ALA A 68 -11.54 -5.69 13.79
C ALA A 68 -11.86 -5.21 12.35
N PRO A 69 -10.99 -4.40 11.74
CA PRO A 69 -11.31 -3.75 10.48
C PRO A 69 -11.22 -4.71 9.30
N VAL A 70 -11.96 -4.43 8.23
CA VAL A 70 -11.65 -4.98 6.90
C VAL A 70 -10.59 -4.13 6.23
N LEU A 71 -9.63 -4.78 5.58
CA LEU A 71 -8.59 -4.08 4.83
C LEU A 71 -8.99 -3.97 3.36
N VAL A 72 -9.08 -2.74 2.86
CA VAL A 72 -9.46 -2.45 1.48
C VAL A 72 -8.24 -1.90 0.75
N PRO A 73 -7.62 -2.67 -0.16
CA PRO A 73 -6.49 -2.17 -0.92
C PRO A 73 -6.95 -1.10 -1.90
N VAL A 74 -6.21 0.00 -1.98
CA VAL A 74 -6.45 1.07 -2.95
C VAL A 74 -5.96 0.61 -4.32
N PRO A 75 -6.78 0.68 -5.37
CA PRO A 75 -6.39 0.23 -6.70
C PRO A 75 -5.31 1.13 -7.28
N ARG A 76 -4.45 0.53 -8.11
CA ARG A 76 -3.40 1.27 -8.81
C ARG A 76 -3.98 2.42 -9.64
N SER A 77 -3.12 3.39 -9.97
CA SER A 77 -3.49 4.53 -10.84
C SER A 77 -3.86 4.13 -12.26
N SER A 78 -3.40 2.98 -12.74
CA SER A 78 -3.79 2.40 -14.02
C SER A 78 -5.07 1.58 -13.89
N LEU A 79 -5.78 1.38 -14.99
CA LEU A 79 -6.81 0.34 -15.06
C LEU A 79 -6.19 -1.03 -14.73
N PRO A 80 -6.94 -1.91 -14.02
CA PRO A 80 -6.46 -3.26 -13.77
C PRO A 80 -6.37 -4.02 -15.10
N PRO A 81 -5.24 -4.67 -15.40
CA PRO A 81 -5.18 -5.63 -16.49
C PRO A 81 -6.01 -6.89 -16.13
N PRO A 82 -6.26 -7.79 -17.09
CA PRO A 82 -6.83 -9.10 -16.79
C PRO A 82 -5.99 -9.83 -15.73
N GLU A 83 -6.66 -10.54 -14.82
CA GLU A 83 -6.00 -11.37 -13.80
C GLU A 83 -5.27 -12.56 -14.46
N PRO A 84 -4.18 -13.08 -13.85
CA PRO A 84 -3.57 -12.62 -12.61
C PRO A 84 -2.68 -11.38 -12.82
N TYR A 85 -2.75 -10.40 -11.91
CA TYR A 85 -1.80 -9.29 -11.91
C TYR A 85 -1.32 -8.91 -10.51
N PHE A 86 -0.12 -8.33 -10.48
CA PHE A 86 0.50 -7.90 -9.24
C PHE A 86 -0.04 -6.54 -8.76
N TRP A 87 -0.60 -6.54 -7.54
CA TRP A 87 -1.17 -5.38 -6.88
C TRP A 87 -0.56 -5.19 -5.49
N PRO A 88 0.41 -4.26 -5.34
CA PRO A 88 1.14 -4.04 -4.10
C PRO A 88 0.28 -3.87 -2.85
N ALA A 89 -0.70 -2.96 -2.88
CA ALA A 89 -1.57 -2.71 -1.73
C ALA A 89 -2.36 -3.98 -1.33
N ARG A 90 -2.82 -4.79 -2.29
CA ARG A 90 -3.51 -6.06 -1.99
C ARG A 90 -2.58 -7.07 -1.32
N GLU A 91 -1.33 -7.16 -1.77
CA GLU A 91 -0.32 -8.03 -1.15
C GLU A 91 0.06 -7.55 0.26
N LEU A 92 0.14 -6.24 0.47
CA LEU A 92 0.33 -5.65 1.79
C LEU A 92 -0.85 -5.96 2.72
N SER A 93 -2.09 -5.75 2.26
CA SER A 93 -3.30 -6.08 3.02
C SER A 93 -3.33 -7.56 3.43
N ARG A 94 -2.98 -8.47 2.51
CA ARG A 94 -2.90 -9.91 2.81
C ARG A 94 -1.88 -10.20 3.91
N ALA A 95 -0.68 -9.62 3.80
CA ALA A 95 0.35 -9.79 4.81
C ALA A 95 -0.04 -9.21 6.18
N LEU A 96 -0.78 -8.09 6.19
CA LEU A 96 -1.31 -7.49 7.42
C LEU A 96 -2.36 -8.41 8.08
N VAL A 97 -3.32 -8.94 7.31
CA VAL A 97 -4.30 -9.92 7.82
C VAL A 97 -3.59 -11.17 8.36
N SER A 98 -2.62 -11.72 7.62
CA SER A 98 -1.82 -12.86 8.10
C SER A 98 -1.01 -12.55 9.36
N ALA A 99 -0.67 -11.28 9.61
CA ALA A 99 -0.01 -10.83 10.83
C ALA A 99 -0.98 -10.55 12.00
N GLY A 100 -2.28 -10.76 11.79
CA GLY A 100 -3.34 -10.55 12.78
C GLY A 100 -3.95 -9.14 12.77
N TYR A 101 -3.82 -8.40 11.66
CA TYR A 101 -4.41 -7.07 11.51
C TYR A 101 -5.60 -7.08 10.56
N GLY A 102 -6.75 -6.71 11.13
CA GLY A 102 -8.02 -6.82 10.42
C GLY A 102 -8.52 -8.26 10.32
N THR A 103 -9.73 -8.40 9.78
CA THR A 103 -10.42 -9.69 9.63
C THR A 103 -10.13 -10.33 8.28
N GLU A 104 -10.22 -9.54 7.21
CA GLU A 104 -10.08 -10.00 5.84
C GLU A 104 -9.67 -8.88 4.88
N VAL A 105 -9.36 -9.25 3.64
CA VAL A 105 -9.06 -8.32 2.56
C VAL A 105 -10.25 -8.27 1.60
N MET A 106 -10.92 -7.12 1.52
CA MET A 106 -12.06 -6.92 0.62
C MET A 106 -11.68 -5.99 -0.54
N THR A 107 -11.98 -6.41 -1.77
CA THR A 107 -11.79 -5.56 -2.96
C THR A 107 -13.05 -4.76 -3.23
N LEU A 108 -13.23 -3.67 -2.47
CA LEU A 108 -14.39 -2.80 -2.58
C LEU A 108 -14.19 -1.67 -3.59
N LEU A 109 -12.94 -1.31 -3.88
CA LEU A 109 -12.57 -0.23 -4.79
C LEU A 109 -11.93 -0.78 -6.06
N VAL A 110 -12.38 -0.27 -7.21
CA VAL A 110 -11.73 -0.50 -8.51
C VAL A 110 -11.43 0.82 -9.21
N ARG A 111 -10.42 0.79 -10.06
CA ARG A 111 -10.10 1.92 -10.93
C ARG A 111 -10.97 1.85 -12.18
N VAL A 112 -11.86 2.83 -12.39
CA VAL A 112 -12.77 2.90 -13.57
C VAL A 112 -12.21 3.76 -14.70
N ARG A 113 -11.30 4.69 -14.40
CA ARG A 113 -10.47 5.38 -15.41
C ARG A 113 -9.03 5.47 -14.94
N ALA A 114 -8.10 5.39 -15.89
CA ALA A 114 -6.69 5.62 -15.58
C ALA A 114 -6.46 7.08 -15.15
N VAL A 115 -5.57 7.27 -14.19
CA VAL A 115 -5.15 8.59 -13.72
C VAL A 115 -3.66 8.77 -13.99
N ALA A 116 -3.30 9.89 -14.60
CA ALA A 116 -1.90 10.18 -14.92
C ALA A 116 -1.04 10.23 -13.65
N LYS A 117 0.17 9.65 -13.72
CA LYS A 117 1.12 9.74 -12.62
C LYS A 117 1.61 11.18 -12.48
N ARG A 118 1.66 11.67 -11.23
CA ARG A 118 2.21 13.00 -10.88
C ARG A 118 3.64 13.24 -11.34
N ALA A 119 4.40 12.19 -11.65
CA ALA A 119 5.73 12.33 -12.24
C ALA A 119 5.71 13.02 -13.62
N PHE A 120 4.55 13.06 -14.29
CA PHE A 120 4.37 13.57 -15.66
C PHE A 120 3.30 14.66 -15.78
N GLY A 121 2.69 15.12 -14.69
CA GLY A 121 1.61 16.10 -14.70
C GLY A 121 1.41 16.75 -13.34
N GLY A 122 0.87 17.97 -13.32
CA GLY A 122 0.71 18.84 -12.15
C GLY A 122 -0.16 18.28 -11.00
N ALA A 123 -0.56 19.16 -10.09
CA ALA A 123 -1.40 18.76 -8.96
C ALA A 123 -2.74 18.22 -9.47
N ARG A 124 -3.03 16.95 -9.14
CA ARG A 124 -4.35 16.35 -9.36
C ARG A 124 -5.35 16.96 -8.39
N ASP A 125 -6.53 17.25 -8.90
CA ASP A 125 -7.68 17.62 -8.07
C ASP A 125 -8.23 16.37 -7.35
N PHE A 126 -8.80 16.58 -6.18
CA PHE A 126 -9.49 15.56 -5.41
C PHE A 126 -10.62 14.92 -6.24
N GLU A 127 -11.39 15.73 -6.97
CA GLU A 127 -12.51 15.26 -7.78
C GLU A 127 -12.08 14.30 -8.89
N GLU A 128 -10.93 14.56 -9.50
CA GLU A 128 -10.35 13.69 -10.54
C GLU A 128 -9.99 12.32 -9.95
N GLN A 129 -9.39 12.31 -8.75
CA GLN A 129 -9.03 11.08 -8.05
C GLN A 129 -10.26 10.31 -7.58
N ALA A 130 -11.19 10.97 -6.89
CA ALA A 130 -12.40 10.36 -6.38
C ALA A 130 -13.25 9.79 -7.51
N GLY A 131 -13.51 10.58 -8.56
CA GLY A 131 -14.28 10.15 -9.71
C GLY A 131 -13.56 9.15 -10.62
N SER A 132 -12.34 8.70 -10.29
CA SER A 132 -11.66 7.62 -11.00
C SER A 132 -11.82 6.27 -10.32
N LEU A 133 -12.39 6.25 -9.12
CA LEU A 133 -12.69 5.05 -8.36
C LEU A 133 -14.16 4.68 -8.55
N GLY A 134 -14.42 3.37 -8.64
CA GLY A 134 -15.75 2.78 -8.53
C GLY A 134 -15.82 1.86 -7.32
N VAL A 135 -17.03 1.69 -6.78
CA VAL A 135 -17.32 0.74 -5.70
C VAL A 135 -17.93 -0.51 -6.30
N THR A 136 -17.33 -1.68 -6.07
CA THR A 136 -17.73 -2.94 -6.73
C THR A 136 -18.60 -3.86 -5.89
N ALA A 137 -18.72 -3.60 -4.60
CA ALA A 137 -19.50 -4.42 -3.69
C ALA A 137 -20.10 -3.54 -2.59
N ALA A 138 -21.15 -4.05 -1.95
CA ALA A 138 -21.66 -3.43 -0.75
C ALA A 138 -20.60 -3.45 0.36
N PHE A 139 -20.54 -2.36 1.13
CA PHE A 139 -19.70 -2.30 2.31
C PHE A 139 -20.22 -3.25 3.39
N PRO A 140 -19.35 -3.92 4.15
CA PRO A 140 -19.79 -4.72 5.29
C PRO A 140 -20.46 -3.79 6.31
N PRO A 141 -21.70 -4.10 6.75
CA PRO A 141 -22.35 -3.33 7.80
C PRO A 141 -21.55 -3.48 9.10
N ASP A 142 -21.42 -2.36 9.83
CA ASP A 142 -20.88 -2.32 11.19
C ASP A 142 -19.42 -2.76 11.37
N GLN A 143 -18.63 -2.82 10.28
CA GLN A 143 -17.19 -3.09 10.33
C GLN A 143 -16.38 -1.85 9.93
N PRO A 144 -15.39 -1.44 10.74
CA PRO A 144 -14.45 -0.40 10.35
C PRO A 144 -13.72 -0.78 9.07
N ILE A 145 -13.49 0.20 8.21
CA ILE A 145 -12.77 0.02 6.95
C ILE A 145 -11.45 0.75 7.04
N VAL A 146 -10.36 0.06 6.71
CA VAL A 146 -9.03 0.66 6.58
C VAL A 146 -8.59 0.58 5.13
N LEU A 147 -8.40 1.75 4.51
CA LEU A 147 -7.80 1.85 3.19
C LEU A 147 -6.28 1.61 3.29
N VAL A 148 -5.75 0.74 2.44
CA VAL A 148 -4.32 0.42 2.38
C VAL A 148 -3.76 0.86 1.03
N ASP A 149 -2.71 1.68 1.05
CA ASP A 149 -1.99 2.17 -0.15
C ASP A 149 -0.48 1.85 -0.03
N ASP A 150 0.23 1.77 -1.16
CA ASP A 150 1.63 1.31 -1.26
C ASP A 150 2.72 2.40 -1.24
#